data_AF-A0A9P6XEJ0-F1
#
_entry.id   AF-A0A9P6XEJ0-F1
#
_cell.length_a   1.000
_cell.length_b   1.000
_cell.length_c   1.000
_cell.angle_alpha   90.00
_cell.angle_beta   90.00
_cell.angle_gamma   90.00
#
_symmetry.space_group_name_H-M   'P 1'
#
loop_
_entity.id
_entity.type
_entity.pdbx_description
1 polymer ?
#
loop_
_entity_poly.entity_id
_entity_poly.type
_entity_poly.pdbx_seq_one_letter_code
_entity_poly.pdbx_strand_id
1 'polypeptide(L)'
;MTRGNQREQARLKNLKKKEKENKGKSNHNGMSVNQKKESDAAIMRAKQEAALAKKQAEAAAGLKPSLLTHFGYVVGIGVYHTGIEIGMREYCFAGHDYENATGVFVIQPKFTPNDLIFKRSIHMGYTKLSQEEIDKVIKEISNEYIGPSYSLLTRNCNHFSEDLCKRLTGRSIPGWINRAAKLGTIFPCVIPTIWVDPPETTIGNSVTLSKVEEKDTL
;
A
#
# COMPACT_ATOMS: atom_id res chain seq x y z
N MET A 1 9.28 -36.34 66.62
CA MET A 1 8.55 -35.19 66.05
C MET A 1 9.50 -34.01 65.85
N THR A 2 10.35 -34.02 64.80
CA THR A 2 11.52 -33.09 64.77
C THR A 2 11.97 -32.66 63.36
N ARG A 3 11.07 -32.64 62.37
CA ARG A 3 11.38 -32.19 60.99
C ARG A 3 10.69 -30.90 60.55
N GLY A 4 9.60 -30.48 61.21
CA GLY A 4 8.89 -29.23 60.89
C GLY A 4 9.67 -27.96 61.30
N ASN A 5 10.31 -28.00 62.46
CA ASN A 5 10.98 -26.85 63.08
C ASN A 5 12.18 -26.34 62.24
N GLN A 6 12.96 -27.25 61.63
CA GLN A 6 14.13 -26.87 60.82
C GLN A 6 13.75 -26.13 59.53
N ARG A 7 12.61 -26.46 58.91
CA ARG A 7 12.16 -25.85 57.65
C ARG A 7 11.59 -24.45 57.87
N GLU A 8 10.87 -24.23 58.98
CA GLU A 8 10.43 -22.91 59.41
C GLU A 8 11.60 -22.03 59.84
N GLN A 9 12.56 -22.57 60.59
CA GLN A 9 13.79 -21.85 60.93
C GLN A 9 14.60 -21.46 59.69
N ALA A 10 14.65 -22.31 58.65
CA ALA A 10 15.29 -21.97 57.38
C ALA A 10 14.52 -20.87 56.63
N ARG A 11 13.17 -20.91 56.61
CA ARG A 11 12.35 -19.83 56.05
C ARG A 11 12.53 -18.51 56.78
N LEU A 12 12.53 -18.53 58.12
CA LEU A 12 12.76 -17.35 58.96
C LEU A 12 14.18 -16.80 58.79
N LYS A 13 15.19 -17.66 58.65
CA LYS A 13 16.57 -17.23 58.34
C LYS A 13 16.68 -16.60 56.96
N ASN A 14 15.99 -17.15 55.95
CA ASN A 14 15.97 -16.57 54.60
C ASN A 14 15.20 -15.25 54.53
N LEU A 15 14.09 -15.13 55.26
CA LEU A 15 13.33 -13.88 55.39
C LEU A 15 14.15 -12.81 56.11
N LYS A 16 14.79 -13.14 57.24
CA LYS A 16 15.69 -12.22 57.96
C LYS A 16 16.93 -11.86 57.13
N LYS A 17 17.44 -12.76 56.29
CA LYS A 17 18.54 -12.47 55.36
C LYS A 17 18.11 -11.49 54.27
N LYS A 18 16.91 -11.68 53.67
CA LYS A 18 16.31 -10.72 52.73
C LYS A 18 16.03 -9.36 53.37
N GLU A 19 15.54 -9.33 54.61
CA GLU A 19 15.32 -8.07 55.36
C GLU A 19 16.63 -7.35 55.69
N LYS A 20 17.69 -8.08 56.03
CA LYS A 20 19.02 -7.50 56.28
C LYS A 20 19.69 -7.02 54.99
N GLU A 21 19.53 -7.72 53.87
CA GLU A 21 19.97 -7.27 52.55
C GLU A 21 19.24 -5.98 52.10
N ASN A 22 17.97 -5.81 52.50
CA ASN A 22 17.23 -4.56 52.28
C ASN A 22 17.63 -3.41 53.23
N LYS A 23 18.11 -3.70 54.45
CA LYS A 23 18.54 -2.67 55.42
C LYS A 23 19.97 -2.15 55.22
N GLY A 24 20.82 -2.87 54.48
CA GLY A 24 22.27 -2.62 54.39
C GLY A 24 22.78 -1.77 53.21
N LYS A 25 21.92 -1.21 52.36
CA LYS A 25 22.37 -0.43 51.18
C LYS A 25 21.81 1.00 51.19
N SER A 26 22.28 1.79 52.16
CA SER A 26 22.20 3.25 52.10
C SER A 26 23.48 3.76 51.42
N ASN A 27 23.38 4.18 50.16
CA ASN A 27 24.38 5.05 49.52
C ASN A 27 23.71 6.41 49.33
N HIS A 28 24.23 7.42 50.05
CA HIS A 28 24.11 8.90 50.02
C HIS A 28 22.96 9.64 49.29
N ASN A 29 21.93 8.97 48.78
CA ASN A 29 20.70 9.55 48.26
C ASN A 29 19.59 8.60 48.71
N GLY A 30 18.86 9.01 49.75
CA GLY A 30 17.92 8.21 50.55
C GLY A 30 16.71 7.67 49.79
N MET A 31 16.93 6.76 48.83
CA MET A 31 15.90 5.97 48.19
C MET A 31 16.21 4.49 48.37
N SER A 32 15.25 3.75 48.93
CA SER A 32 15.29 2.29 49.10
C SER A 32 15.49 1.60 47.75
N VAL A 33 16.18 0.47 47.73
CA VAL A 33 16.45 -0.33 46.51
C VAL A 33 15.15 -0.70 45.78
N ASN A 34 14.05 -0.92 46.51
CA ASN A 34 12.74 -1.16 45.89
C ASN A 34 12.16 0.11 45.23
N GLN A 35 12.32 1.27 45.85
CA GLN A 35 11.90 2.56 45.27
C GLN A 35 12.70 2.89 44.01
N LYS A 36 14.00 2.55 43.97
CA LYS A 36 14.81 2.69 42.75
C LYS A 36 14.33 1.79 41.62
N LYS A 37 14.01 0.52 41.91
CA LYS A 37 13.46 -0.41 40.91
C LYS A 37 12.10 0.03 40.38
N GLU A 38 11.23 0.54 41.24
CA GLU A 38 9.93 1.07 40.83
C GLU A 38 10.07 2.35 40.00
N SER A 39 11.00 3.23 40.36
CA SER A 39 11.35 4.42 39.58
C SER A 39 11.95 4.07 38.22
N ASP A 40 12.89 3.13 38.15
CA ASP A 40 13.50 2.65 36.91
C ASP A 40 12.45 1.98 36.02
N ALA A 41 11.54 1.19 36.60
CA ALA A 41 10.42 0.58 35.87
C ALA A 41 9.43 1.63 35.34
N ALA A 42 9.15 2.69 36.10
CA ALA A 42 8.31 3.80 35.67
C ALA A 42 8.97 4.59 34.52
N ILE A 43 10.28 4.84 34.60
CA ILE A 43 11.04 5.47 33.52
C ILE A 43 11.05 4.59 32.27
N MET A 44 11.18 3.27 32.42
CA MET A 44 11.13 2.34 31.28
C MET A 44 9.74 2.28 30.65
N ARG A 45 8.66 2.26 31.44
CA ARG A 45 7.29 2.33 30.92
C ARG A 45 7.02 3.66 30.21
N ALA A 46 7.41 4.78 30.81
CA ALA A 46 7.29 6.09 30.18
C ALA A 46 8.09 6.18 28.86
N LYS A 47 9.28 5.57 28.80
CA LYS A 47 10.06 5.46 27.55
C LYS A 47 9.36 4.57 26.50
N GLN A 48 8.74 3.47 26.91
CA GLN A 48 8.00 2.58 26.03
C GLN A 48 6.73 3.26 25.49
N GLU A 49 5.99 3.97 26.35
CA GLU A 49 4.81 4.75 25.98
C GLU A 49 5.17 5.92 25.06
N ALA A 50 6.26 6.64 25.34
CA ALA A 50 6.77 7.70 24.47
C ALA A 50 7.25 7.15 23.12
N ALA A 51 7.89 5.98 23.08
CA ALA A 51 8.29 5.31 21.84
C ALA A 51 7.08 4.83 21.04
N LEU A 52 6.04 4.31 21.69
CA LEU A 52 4.79 3.90 21.04
C LEU A 52 4.03 5.12 20.52
N ALA A 53 3.93 6.20 21.31
CA ALA A 53 3.32 7.46 20.89
C ALA A 53 4.07 8.10 19.73
N LYS A 54 5.41 8.06 19.73
CA LYS A 54 6.23 8.50 18.61
C LYS A 54 5.98 7.65 17.36
N LYS A 55 5.90 6.32 17.51
CA LYS A 55 5.60 5.39 16.41
C LYS A 55 4.17 5.58 15.87
N GLN A 56 3.21 5.86 16.73
CA GLN A 56 1.82 6.18 16.37
C GLN A 56 1.72 7.55 15.69
N ALA A 57 2.46 8.56 16.17
CA ALA A 57 2.55 9.87 15.54
C ALA A 57 3.27 9.80 14.18
N GLU A 58 4.29 8.95 14.02
CA GLU A 58 4.96 8.67 12.74
C GLU A 58 4.08 7.87 11.77
N ALA A 59 3.15 7.05 12.28
CA ALA A 59 2.14 6.37 11.46
C ALA A 59 1.00 7.32 11.03
N ALA A 60 0.64 8.29 11.88
CA ALA A 60 -0.39 9.28 11.60
C ALA A 60 0.10 10.46 10.75
N ALA A 61 1.35 10.87 10.90
CA ALA A 61 2.00 11.88 10.06
C ALA A 61 2.64 11.16 8.86
N GLY A 62 1.88 11.07 7.76
CA GLY A 62 2.25 10.45 6.48
C GLY A 62 3.76 10.24 6.27
N LEU A 63 4.11 8.97 6.08
CA LEU A 63 5.43 8.38 5.80
C LEU A 63 6.52 9.41 5.42
N LYS A 64 7.37 9.79 6.38
CA LYS A 64 8.65 10.43 6.02
C LYS A 64 9.47 9.41 5.25
N PRO A 65 9.85 9.66 3.99
CA PRO A 65 10.49 8.65 3.16
C PRO A 65 11.79 8.22 3.84
N SER A 66 11.87 6.93 4.16
CA SER A 66 13.10 6.30 4.64
C SER A 66 14.17 6.37 3.56
N LEU A 67 15.45 6.14 3.92
CA LEU A 67 16.54 6.04 2.94
C LEU A 67 16.25 4.99 1.84
N LEU A 68 15.47 3.94 2.16
CA LEU A 68 15.00 2.92 1.21
C LEU A 68 13.87 3.45 0.30
N THR A 69 13.00 4.31 0.83
CA THR A 69 11.96 5.01 0.05
C THR A 69 12.60 6.03 -0.89
N HIS A 70 13.70 6.67 -0.47
CA HIS A 70 14.53 7.52 -1.31
C HIS A 70 15.32 6.70 -2.34
N PHE A 71 15.87 5.54 -1.97
CA PHE A 71 16.52 4.63 -2.92
C PHE A 71 15.53 4.13 -3.99
N GLY A 72 14.29 3.82 -3.62
CA GLY A 72 13.20 3.50 -4.56
C GLY A 72 12.84 4.63 -5.52
N TYR A 73 12.98 5.89 -5.09
CA TYR A 73 12.90 7.08 -5.95
C TYR A 73 14.15 7.24 -6.84
N VAL A 74 15.33 6.89 -6.31
CA VAL A 74 16.67 7.04 -6.91
C VAL A 74 16.98 6.00 -7.98
N VAL A 75 16.30 4.84 -8.02
CA VAL A 75 16.52 3.86 -9.12
C VAL A 75 15.98 4.32 -10.49
N GLY A 76 15.35 5.50 -10.58
CA GLY A 76 15.12 6.19 -11.87
C GLY A 76 14.13 5.51 -12.81
N ILE A 77 13.38 4.51 -12.34
CA ILE A 77 12.36 3.82 -13.11
C ILE A 77 11.01 4.42 -12.71
N GLY A 78 10.62 5.52 -13.36
CA GLY A 78 9.35 6.18 -13.07
C GLY A 78 8.18 5.19 -13.10
N VAL A 79 7.30 5.28 -12.11
CA VAL A 79 6.01 4.59 -12.09
C VAL A 79 5.06 5.44 -12.91
N TYR A 80 4.69 4.93 -14.08
CA TYR A 80 3.83 5.64 -15.02
C TYR A 80 2.46 4.96 -15.09
N HIS A 81 1.43 5.80 -15.16
CA HIS A 81 0.09 5.44 -15.59
C HIS A 81 -0.09 5.90 -17.03
N THR A 82 -0.77 5.10 -17.85
CA THR A 82 -1.14 5.46 -19.22
C THR A 82 -2.58 5.08 -19.52
N GLY A 83 -3.21 5.91 -20.36
CA GLY A 83 -4.41 5.61 -21.11
C GLY A 83 -4.18 5.79 -22.61
N ILE A 84 -5.15 5.36 -23.42
CA ILE A 84 -5.16 5.56 -24.88
C ILE A 84 -6.24 6.57 -25.24
N GLU A 85 -5.83 7.68 -25.84
CA GLU A 85 -6.72 8.72 -26.35
C GLU A 85 -7.15 8.39 -27.78
N ILE A 86 -8.46 8.29 -28.01
CA ILE A 86 -9.09 8.10 -29.31
C ILE A 86 -10.14 9.19 -29.49
N GLY A 87 -9.90 10.11 -30.44
CA GLY A 87 -10.76 11.29 -30.59
C GLY A 87 -10.71 12.17 -29.34
N MET A 88 -11.82 12.26 -28.61
CA MET A 88 -11.94 13.06 -27.38
C MET A 88 -12.14 12.20 -26.12
N ARG A 89 -11.82 10.91 -26.19
CA ARG A 89 -12.02 9.95 -25.09
C ARG A 89 -10.71 9.28 -24.76
N GLU A 90 -10.34 9.27 -23.49
CA GLU A 90 -9.17 8.54 -22.99
C GLU A 90 -9.64 7.28 -22.27
N TYR A 91 -9.19 6.12 -22.76
CA TYR A 91 -9.51 4.81 -22.24
C TYR A 91 -8.42 4.36 -21.27
N CYS A 92 -8.82 3.98 -20.06
CA CYS A 92 -7.94 3.60 -18.96
C CYS A 92 -8.38 2.26 -18.36
N PHE A 93 -7.49 1.61 -17.62
CA PHE A 93 -7.76 0.35 -16.91
C PHE A 93 -7.36 0.44 -15.44
N ALA A 94 -8.27 0.07 -14.54
CA ALA A 94 -8.06 0.04 -13.09
C ALA A 94 -8.71 -1.22 -12.47
N GLY A 95 -8.23 -1.57 -11.27
CA GLY A 95 -8.80 -2.66 -10.49
C GLY A 95 -10.00 -2.24 -9.65
N HIS A 96 -10.92 -3.18 -9.46
CA HIS A 96 -12.05 -3.07 -8.53
C HIS A 96 -12.55 -4.48 -8.15
N ASP A 97 -13.33 -4.57 -7.07
CA ASP A 97 -13.77 -5.87 -6.51
C ASP A 97 -15.07 -6.41 -7.13
N TYR A 98 -15.75 -5.65 -7.99
CA TYR A 98 -16.97 -6.12 -8.65
C TYR A 98 -16.71 -7.27 -9.61
N GLU A 99 -17.31 -8.43 -9.33
CA GLU A 99 -17.22 -9.61 -10.18
C GLU A 99 -17.86 -9.38 -11.56
N ASN A 100 -17.26 -9.96 -12.60
CA ASN A 100 -17.72 -9.90 -13.99
C ASN A 100 -17.90 -8.48 -14.57
N ALA A 101 -17.38 -7.45 -13.91
CA ALA A 101 -17.39 -6.08 -14.40
C ALA A 101 -16.03 -5.69 -15.01
N THR A 102 -16.08 -4.89 -16.08
CA THR A 102 -14.88 -4.38 -16.75
C THR A 102 -14.15 -3.38 -15.87
N GLY A 103 -12.82 -3.50 -15.81
CA GLY A 103 -11.98 -2.49 -15.20
C GLY A 103 -11.64 -1.35 -16.17
N VAL A 104 -12.12 -1.42 -17.42
CA VAL A 104 -11.91 -0.39 -18.45
C VAL A 104 -12.91 0.73 -18.23
N PHE A 105 -12.42 1.96 -18.18
CA PHE A 105 -13.22 3.16 -18.00
C PHE A 105 -12.75 4.28 -18.93
N VAL A 106 -13.61 5.28 -19.11
CA VAL A 106 -13.35 6.42 -20.00
C VAL A 106 -13.32 7.70 -19.20
N ILE A 107 -12.32 8.52 -19.47
CA ILE A 107 -12.18 9.88 -18.90
C ILE A 107 -11.96 10.89 -20.01
N GLN A 108 -12.10 12.17 -19.65
CA GLN A 108 -11.66 13.26 -20.50
C GLN A 108 -10.12 13.17 -20.66
N PRO A 109 -9.58 13.29 -21.89
CA PRO A 109 -8.15 13.31 -22.10
C PRO A 109 -7.41 14.28 -21.19
N LYS A 110 -6.31 13.82 -20.61
CA LYS A 110 -5.41 14.60 -19.72
C LYS A 110 -6.06 14.97 -18.37
N PHE A 111 -7.21 14.39 -18.05
CA PHE A 111 -7.76 14.51 -16.70
C PHE A 111 -6.89 13.74 -15.72
N THR A 112 -6.50 14.40 -14.63
CA THR A 112 -5.69 13.81 -13.58
C THR A 112 -6.40 13.90 -12.25
N PRO A 113 -6.64 12.76 -11.56
CA PRO A 113 -6.97 12.76 -10.15
C PRO A 113 -5.87 13.44 -9.33
N ASN A 114 -6.21 13.91 -8.12
CA ASN A 114 -5.37 14.81 -7.30
C ASN A 114 -3.93 14.32 -7.05
N ASP A 115 -3.67 13.02 -7.13
CA ASP A 115 -2.35 12.42 -6.84
C ASP A 115 -1.51 12.08 -8.09
N LEU A 116 -2.02 12.36 -9.30
CA LEU A 116 -1.31 12.13 -10.55
C LEU A 116 -0.98 13.45 -11.25
N ILE A 117 0.21 13.53 -11.85
CA ILE A 117 0.65 14.67 -12.64
C ILE A 117 0.73 14.24 -14.10
N PHE A 118 0.00 14.95 -14.97
CA PHE A 118 0.08 14.73 -16.41
C PHE A 118 1.48 15.06 -16.90
N LYS A 119 2.14 14.08 -17.52
CA LYS A 119 3.51 14.24 -18.01
C LYS A 119 3.58 14.71 -19.45
N ARG A 120 2.89 14.00 -20.36
CA ARG A 120 2.86 14.28 -21.81
C ARG A 120 1.88 13.37 -22.54
N SER A 121 1.47 13.79 -23.73
CA SER A 121 0.84 12.92 -24.74
C SER A 121 1.91 12.43 -25.73
N ILE A 122 1.77 11.20 -26.22
CA ILE A 122 2.66 10.62 -27.23
C ILE A 122 1.78 10.17 -28.41
N HIS A 123 2.02 10.72 -29.60
CA HIS A 123 1.27 10.31 -30.78
C HIS A 123 1.69 8.90 -31.21
N MET A 124 0.76 7.94 -31.09
CA MET A 124 1.02 6.52 -31.37
C MET A 124 0.86 6.17 -32.86
N GLY A 125 0.01 6.90 -33.58
CA GLY A 125 -0.21 6.73 -35.02
C GLY A 125 -1.66 6.93 -35.42
N TYR A 126 -2.00 6.40 -36.59
CA TYR A 126 -3.35 6.42 -37.15
C TYR A 126 -3.83 4.99 -37.36
N THR A 127 -5.15 4.80 -37.29
CA THR A 127 -5.81 3.56 -37.65
C THR A 127 -6.65 3.75 -38.91
N LYS A 128 -6.82 2.69 -39.69
CA LYS A 128 -7.73 2.66 -40.85
C LYS A 128 -9.11 2.07 -40.49
N LEU A 129 -9.26 1.60 -39.25
CA LEU A 129 -10.52 1.08 -38.74
C LEU A 129 -11.58 2.19 -38.75
N SER A 130 -12.77 1.82 -39.15
CA SER A 130 -13.99 2.60 -38.97
C SER A 130 -14.34 2.74 -37.49
N GLN A 131 -15.24 3.66 -37.17
CA GLN A 131 -15.69 3.85 -35.78
C GLN A 131 -16.34 2.58 -35.21
N GLU A 132 -17.12 1.86 -36.01
CA GLU A 132 -17.77 0.59 -35.62
C GLU A 132 -16.73 -0.50 -35.29
N GLU A 133 -15.66 -0.58 -36.07
CA GLU A 133 -14.56 -1.52 -35.82
C GLU A 133 -13.76 -1.13 -34.57
N ILE A 134 -13.53 0.16 -34.35
CA ILE A 134 -12.90 0.68 -33.12
C ILE A 134 -13.76 0.31 -31.91
N ASP A 135 -15.06 0.55 -31.97
CA ASP A 135 -15.99 0.24 -30.87
C ASP A 135 -16.02 -1.27 -30.58
N LYS A 136 -15.93 -2.10 -31.62
CA LYS A 136 -15.81 -3.55 -31.47
C LYS A 136 -14.51 -3.94 -30.76
N VAL A 137 -13.36 -3.39 -31.16
CA VAL A 137 -12.07 -3.63 -30.49
C VAL A 137 -12.13 -3.22 -29.02
N ILE A 138 -12.74 -2.07 -28.71
CA ILE A 138 -12.89 -1.56 -27.35
C ILE A 138 -13.80 -2.48 -26.52
N LYS A 139 -14.90 -2.97 -27.10
CA LYS A 139 -15.80 -3.91 -26.42
C LYS A 139 -15.09 -5.24 -26.13
N GLU A 140 -14.35 -5.78 -27.09
CA GLU A 140 -13.60 -7.02 -26.92
C GLU A 140 -12.56 -6.90 -25.81
N ILE A 141 -11.72 -5.87 -25.84
CA ILE A 141 -10.69 -5.67 -24.81
C ILE A 141 -11.31 -5.37 -23.43
N SER A 142 -12.47 -4.70 -23.38
CA SER A 142 -13.17 -4.44 -22.11
C SER A 142 -13.65 -5.73 -21.44
N ASN A 143 -14.03 -6.75 -22.24
CA ASN A 143 -14.39 -8.07 -21.72
C ASN A 143 -13.17 -8.85 -21.22
N GLU A 144 -12.00 -8.63 -21.80
CA GLU A 144 -10.75 -9.28 -21.38
C GLU A 144 -10.17 -8.63 -20.11
N TYR A 145 -10.27 -7.31 -19.98
CA TYR A 145 -9.72 -6.53 -18.86
C TYR A 145 -10.79 -6.25 -17.81
N ILE A 146 -11.17 -7.30 -17.08
CA ILE A 146 -12.08 -7.19 -15.92
C ILE A 146 -11.36 -6.61 -14.71
N GLY A 147 -12.10 -5.88 -13.85
CA GLY A 147 -11.52 -5.22 -12.68
C GLY A 147 -10.77 -6.16 -11.73
N PRO A 148 -11.32 -7.33 -11.37
CA PRO A 148 -10.64 -8.30 -10.51
C PRO A 148 -9.35 -8.89 -11.12
N SER A 149 -9.14 -8.75 -12.43
CA SER A 149 -7.91 -9.22 -13.10
C SER A 149 -6.73 -8.24 -12.95
N TYR A 150 -6.95 -7.07 -12.37
CA TYR A 150 -5.91 -6.05 -12.24
C TYR A 150 -4.80 -6.52 -11.31
N SER A 151 -3.56 -6.45 -11.79
CA SER A 151 -2.35 -6.70 -11.00
C SER A 151 -1.30 -5.66 -11.35
N LEU A 152 -0.75 -4.99 -10.33
CA LEU A 152 0.22 -3.91 -10.49
C LEU A 152 1.47 -4.33 -11.30
N LEU A 153 1.84 -5.61 -11.25
CA LEU A 153 3.05 -6.12 -11.90
C LEU A 153 2.79 -6.82 -13.23
N THR A 154 1.70 -7.59 -13.33
CA THR A 154 1.49 -8.50 -14.46
C THR A 154 0.33 -8.11 -15.37
N ARG A 155 -0.59 -7.26 -14.89
CA ARG A 155 -1.80 -6.86 -15.63
C ARG A 155 -2.31 -5.50 -15.14
N ASN A 156 -1.57 -4.46 -15.46
CA ASN A 156 -1.85 -3.07 -15.05
C ASN A 156 -2.30 -2.19 -16.24
N CYS A 157 -2.54 -0.91 -16.00
CA CYS A 157 -2.90 0.09 -17.01
C CYS A 157 -1.95 0.16 -18.22
N ASN A 158 -0.64 -0.07 -18.03
CA ASN A 158 0.34 -0.04 -19.11
C ASN A 158 0.26 -1.28 -20.01
N HIS A 159 -0.13 -2.43 -19.46
CA HIS A 159 -0.38 -3.64 -20.26
C HIS A 159 -1.63 -3.46 -21.12
N PHE A 160 -2.68 -2.89 -20.54
CA PHE A 160 -3.88 -2.52 -21.27
C PHE A 160 -3.58 -1.54 -22.42
N SER A 161 -2.82 -0.48 -22.12
CA SER A 161 -2.46 0.53 -23.14
C SER A 161 -1.61 -0.06 -24.27
N GLU A 162 -0.69 -0.96 -23.95
CA GLU A 162 0.11 -1.72 -24.93
C GLU A 162 -0.79 -2.55 -25.86
N ASP A 163 -1.73 -3.32 -25.29
CA ASP A 163 -2.61 -4.21 -26.06
C ASP A 163 -3.58 -3.41 -26.94
N LEU A 164 -4.24 -2.40 -26.37
CA LEU A 164 -5.15 -1.53 -27.13
C LEU A 164 -4.42 -0.79 -28.26
N CYS A 165 -3.23 -0.24 -27.98
CA CYS A 165 -2.42 0.42 -29.01
C CYS A 165 -2.06 -0.53 -30.15
N LYS A 166 -1.68 -1.78 -29.84
CA LYS A 166 -1.39 -2.80 -30.84
C LYS A 166 -2.60 -3.16 -31.68
N ARG A 167 -3.76 -3.38 -31.07
CA ARG A 167 -5.00 -3.72 -31.79
C ARG A 167 -5.44 -2.60 -32.74
N LEU A 168 -5.26 -1.34 -32.33
CA LEU A 168 -5.67 -0.19 -33.14
C LEU A 168 -4.66 0.19 -34.23
N THR A 169 -3.36 0.13 -33.94
CA THR A 169 -2.33 0.72 -34.80
C THR A 169 -1.22 -0.24 -35.24
N GLY A 170 -1.18 -1.45 -34.68
CA GLY A 170 -0.08 -2.41 -34.85
C GLY A 170 1.22 -2.02 -34.13
N ARG A 171 1.25 -0.90 -33.40
CA ARG A 171 2.44 -0.39 -32.71
C ARG A 171 2.38 -0.66 -31.21
N SER A 172 3.56 -0.81 -30.62
CA SER A 172 3.74 -0.93 -29.17
C SER A 172 3.96 0.44 -28.53
N ILE A 173 3.53 0.62 -27.29
CA ILE A 173 3.83 1.82 -26.50
C ILE A 173 5.33 1.87 -26.16
N PRO A 174 5.90 3.06 -25.89
CA PRO A 174 7.30 3.17 -25.55
C PRO A 174 7.72 2.26 -24.39
N GLY A 175 8.71 1.39 -24.64
CA GLY A 175 9.08 0.32 -23.70
C GLY A 175 9.57 0.79 -22.32
N TRP A 176 9.94 2.07 -22.18
CA TRP A 176 10.33 2.65 -20.90
C TRP A 176 9.15 2.87 -19.93
N ILE A 177 7.91 2.90 -20.43
CA ILE A 177 6.70 3.18 -19.64
C ILE A 177 6.45 2.11 -18.58
N ASN A 178 6.58 0.83 -18.95
CA ASN A 178 6.27 -0.29 -18.04
C ASN A 178 7.53 -0.99 -17.49
N ARG A 179 8.66 -0.27 -17.38
CA ARG A 179 9.93 -0.84 -16.88
C ARG A 179 9.86 -1.22 -15.39
N ALA A 180 9.12 -0.46 -14.59
CA ALA A 180 8.99 -0.71 -13.14
C ALA A 180 8.39 -2.09 -12.88
N ALA A 181 7.23 -2.36 -13.50
CA ALA A 181 6.56 -3.65 -13.38
C ALA A 181 7.43 -4.81 -13.88
N LYS A 182 8.10 -4.64 -15.04
CA LYS A 182 9.01 -5.66 -15.60
C LYS A 182 10.19 -5.97 -14.70
N LEU A 183 10.75 -5.00 -14.00
CA LEU A 183 11.84 -5.24 -13.05
C LEU A 183 11.32 -5.82 -11.74
N GLY A 184 10.11 -5.42 -11.34
CA GLY A 184 9.41 -5.96 -10.19
C GLY A 184 9.13 -7.46 -10.29
N THR A 185 8.66 -7.95 -11.44
CA THR A 185 8.44 -9.39 -11.63
C THR A 185 9.73 -10.20 -11.59
N ILE A 186 10.88 -9.61 -11.97
CA ILE A 186 12.19 -10.26 -11.96
C ILE A 186 12.78 -10.31 -10.53
N PHE A 187 12.45 -9.35 -9.67
CA PHE A 187 12.91 -9.29 -8.29
C PHE A 187 11.74 -9.08 -7.31
N PRO A 188 10.98 -10.14 -6.97
CA PRO A 188 9.81 -10.02 -6.10
C PRO A 188 10.15 -9.47 -4.69
N CYS A 189 11.37 -9.71 -4.21
CA CYS A 189 11.81 -9.32 -2.88
C CYS A 189 12.10 -7.81 -2.70
N VAL A 190 12.13 -7.02 -3.78
CA VAL A 190 12.34 -5.56 -3.73
C VAL A 190 11.03 -4.77 -3.78
N ILE A 191 9.90 -5.46 -3.93
CA ILE A 191 8.57 -4.82 -3.96
C ILE A 191 7.94 -4.96 -2.58
N PRO A 192 7.66 -3.85 -1.86
CA PRO A 192 6.89 -3.90 -0.63
C PRO A 192 5.52 -4.54 -0.90
N THR A 193 5.09 -5.49 -0.06
CA THR A 193 3.79 -6.17 -0.19
C THR A 193 2.60 -5.21 -0.25
N ILE A 194 2.72 -4.02 0.35
CA ILE A 194 1.71 -2.95 0.31
C ILE A 194 1.44 -2.38 -1.10
N TRP A 195 2.27 -2.73 -2.10
CA TRP A 195 2.12 -2.41 -3.53
C TRP A 195 1.62 -3.59 -4.36
N VAL A 196 1.26 -4.70 -3.73
CA VAL A 196 0.82 -5.92 -4.43
C VAL A 196 -0.68 -6.12 -4.24
N ASP A 197 -1.22 -5.67 -3.11
CA ASP A 197 -2.64 -5.77 -2.81
C ASP A 197 -3.40 -4.54 -3.31
N PRO A 198 -4.57 -4.71 -3.96
CA PRO A 198 -5.44 -3.58 -4.31
C PRO A 198 -5.86 -2.85 -3.02
N PRO A 199 -5.99 -1.51 -3.04
CA PRO A 199 -6.42 -0.76 -1.87
C PRO A 199 -7.83 -1.22 -1.45
N GLU A 200 -8.03 -1.54 -0.18
CA GLU A 200 -9.35 -1.84 0.36
C GLU A 200 -10.28 -0.64 0.13
N THR A 201 -11.30 -0.84 -0.71
CA THR A 201 -12.25 0.20 -1.08
C THR A 201 -13.15 0.53 0.12
N THR A 202 -12.80 1.52 0.95
CA THR A 202 -13.75 2.09 1.90
C THR A 202 -14.67 3.04 1.12
N ILE A 203 -15.84 2.55 0.74
CA ILE A 203 -16.87 3.35 0.05
C ILE A 203 -17.42 4.37 1.04
N GLY A 204 -16.88 5.59 1.00
CA GLY A 204 -17.55 6.77 1.52
C GLY A 204 -18.72 7.12 0.61
N ASN A 205 -19.92 7.13 1.18
CA ASN A 205 -21.17 7.50 0.52
C ASN A 205 -21.07 8.84 -0.21
N SER A 206 -20.95 8.82 -1.55
CA SER A 206 -21.70 9.66 -2.49
C SER A 206 -21.12 9.50 -3.89
N VAL A 207 -21.84 8.80 -4.78
CA VAL A 207 -22.14 9.21 -6.16
C VAL A 207 -23.06 8.10 -6.71
N THR A 208 -24.34 8.42 -6.83
CA THR A 208 -25.33 7.62 -7.55
C THR A 208 -24.96 7.59 -9.03
N LEU A 209 -24.50 6.43 -9.52
CA LEU A 209 -24.44 6.13 -10.94
C LEU A 209 -25.87 6.02 -11.47
N SER A 210 -26.32 7.04 -12.20
CA SER A 210 -27.57 7.02 -12.94
C SER A 210 -27.50 5.94 -14.01
N LYS A 211 -28.30 4.89 -13.81
CA LYS A 211 -28.64 3.84 -14.75
C LYS A 211 -29.15 4.48 -16.05
N VAL A 212 -28.46 4.25 -17.17
CA VAL A 212 -29.01 4.52 -18.50
C VAL A 212 -30.04 3.43 -18.76
N GLU A 213 -31.32 3.76 -18.65
CA GLU A 213 -32.42 2.90 -19.06
C GLU A 213 -32.48 2.84 -20.59
N GLU A 214 -32.41 1.61 -21.07
CA GLU A 214 -32.70 1.15 -22.43
C GLU A 214 -34.17 1.45 -22.73
N LYS A 215 -34.43 2.34 -23.69
CA LYS A 215 -35.77 2.59 -24.22
C LYS A 215 -36.02 1.66 -25.38
N ASP A 216 -36.79 0.61 -25.14
CA ASP A 216 -37.53 -0.09 -26.19
C ASP A 216 -38.63 0.86 -26.71
N THR A 217 -38.47 1.32 -27.95
CA THR A 217 -39.55 1.92 -28.74
C THR A 217 -39.99 0.94 -29.81
N LEU A 218 -41.24 0.46 -29.68
CA LEU A 218 -42.12 0.21 -30.82
C LEU A 218 -42.71 1.53 -31.31
#